data_AF-A0A2M7JV65-F1
#
_entry.id   AF-A0A2M7JV65-F1
#
_cell.length_a   1.000
_cell.length_b   1.000
_cell.length_c   1.000
_cell.angle_alpha   90.00
_cell.angle_beta   90.00
_cell.angle_gamma   90.00
#
_symmetry.space_group_name_H-M   'P 1'
#
loop_
_entity.id
_entity.type
_entity.pdbx_description
1 polymer ?
#
loop_
_entity_poly.entity_id
_entity_poly.type
_entity_poly.pdbx_seq_one_letter_code
_entity_poly.pdbx_strand_id
1 'polypeptide(L)'
;KDYSLRKFEGKDTELDAQVGYGKGSMVFHMLRRIVGKDLFFATLRQFAMQYGGKQASWEDIKKVFEEVNGKRLSHFFSQWLDRPGGPQLKLENVGVRVSSNGYIVSGEVVQEGDVYQLLLPIEFDDGSGERRLFLEVSKRRSSFSMEVPKTPLKLTLDPDGHLFRRLYPEEIVPGLNALLEDREKIFIVSDQGDEESRKIYFELARKAKEQKGGEILSIKDVTEEKLRNSSVVLLGESWKSPIISKLISHLPKPVDHKEGSFFIKGNRVDEGDESLLLTFPNPLHPGKWVTLYFGRSASALSRARCIFFYGWDSYILFKNGRPKEKGNFSPVQSFASYDFLKRSHYNEIQPTGGLHIFLADWIP
;
A
#
# COMPACT_ATOMS: atom_id res chain seq x y z
N LYS A 1 9.01 13.35 -9.31
CA LYS A 1 8.13 12.83 -10.39
C LYS A 1 8.73 11.50 -10.81
N ASP A 2 7.94 10.44 -10.89
CA ASP A 2 8.42 9.10 -11.30
C ASP A 2 9.09 9.16 -12.68
N TYR A 3 10.05 8.27 -12.93
CA TYR A 3 10.84 8.21 -14.15
C TYR A 3 11.08 6.78 -14.62
N SER A 4 11.52 6.62 -15.87
CA SER A 4 11.69 5.32 -16.49
C SER A 4 12.90 4.58 -15.90
N LEU A 5 12.78 3.27 -15.68
CA LEU A 5 13.86 2.45 -15.12
C LEU A 5 15.13 2.50 -15.98
N ARG A 6 15.00 2.71 -17.30
CA ARG A 6 16.15 2.92 -18.19
C ARG A 6 17.06 4.08 -17.76
N LYS A 7 16.52 5.12 -17.12
CA LYS A 7 17.28 6.30 -16.68
C LYS A 7 17.87 6.16 -15.28
N PHE A 8 17.64 5.05 -14.60
CA PHE A 8 18.22 4.81 -13.28
C PHE A 8 19.71 4.51 -13.41
N GLU A 9 20.54 5.34 -12.78
CA GLU A 9 22.00 5.18 -12.77
C GLU A 9 22.55 4.92 -11.36
N GLY A 10 21.80 5.28 -10.31
CA GLY A 10 22.21 5.15 -8.91
C GLY A 10 21.12 5.62 -7.95
N LYS A 11 21.31 5.35 -6.65
CA LYS A 11 20.38 5.79 -5.60
C LYS A 11 20.92 7.03 -4.89
N ASP A 12 20.22 8.14 -5.04
CA ASP A 12 20.40 9.35 -4.22
C ASP A 12 19.18 9.62 -3.32
N THR A 13 17.99 9.26 -3.77
CA THR A 13 16.71 9.48 -3.09
C THR A 13 15.93 8.18 -2.86
N GLU A 14 14.88 8.23 -2.05
CA GLU A 14 13.98 7.07 -1.90
C GLU A 14 13.17 6.77 -3.15
N LEU A 15 12.91 7.78 -3.99
CA LEU A 15 12.31 7.55 -5.31
C LEU A 15 13.22 6.70 -6.19
N ASP A 16 14.52 6.96 -6.17
CA ASP A 16 15.51 6.15 -6.91
C ASP A 16 15.57 4.72 -6.39
N ALA A 17 15.40 4.54 -5.07
CA ALA A 17 15.29 3.21 -4.48
C ALA A 17 14.06 2.45 -5.01
N GLN A 18 12.91 3.10 -5.09
CA GLN A 18 11.68 2.52 -5.61
C GLN A 18 11.79 2.15 -7.09
N VAL A 19 12.39 3.01 -7.92
CA VAL A 19 12.60 2.74 -9.35
C VAL A 19 13.66 1.67 -9.55
N GLY A 20 14.90 1.91 -9.12
CA GLY A 20 16.05 1.05 -9.41
C GLY A 20 15.98 -0.31 -8.73
N TYR A 21 15.68 -0.34 -7.43
CA TYR A 21 15.66 -1.58 -6.65
C TYR A 21 14.27 -2.21 -6.63
N GLY A 22 13.22 -1.42 -6.37
CA GLY A 22 11.85 -1.91 -6.31
C GLY A 22 11.39 -2.45 -7.67
N LYS A 23 11.19 -1.55 -8.65
CA LYS A 23 10.76 -1.93 -9.99
C LYS A 23 11.80 -2.80 -10.69
N GLY A 24 13.09 -2.47 -10.60
CA GLY A 24 14.16 -3.25 -11.24
C GLY A 24 14.22 -4.71 -10.80
N SER A 25 14.12 -4.99 -9.49
CA SER A 25 14.09 -6.38 -9.00
C SER A 25 12.87 -7.15 -9.51
N MET A 26 11.70 -6.49 -9.55
CA MET A 26 10.48 -7.10 -10.07
C MET A 26 10.54 -7.35 -11.59
N VAL A 27 11.22 -6.50 -12.37
CA VAL A 27 11.45 -6.77 -13.80
C VAL A 27 12.22 -8.07 -13.99
N PHE A 28 13.29 -8.30 -13.23
CA PHE A 28 14.02 -9.58 -13.31
C PHE A 28 13.19 -10.76 -12.80
N HIS A 29 12.39 -10.59 -11.74
CA HIS A 29 11.49 -11.63 -11.25
C HIS A 29 10.43 -12.02 -12.29
N MET A 30 9.77 -11.03 -12.91
CA MET A 30 8.80 -11.27 -13.98
C MET A 30 9.46 -11.92 -15.20
N LEU A 31 10.67 -11.49 -15.57
CA LEU A 31 11.42 -12.10 -16.66
C LEU A 31 11.72 -13.58 -16.36
N ARG A 32 12.17 -13.90 -15.14
CA ARG A 32 12.37 -15.28 -14.67
C ARG A 32 11.10 -16.13 -14.80
N ARG A 33 9.93 -15.56 -14.48
CA ARG A 33 8.64 -16.23 -14.61
C ARG A 33 8.29 -16.52 -16.08
N ILE A 34 8.66 -15.64 -17.01
CA ILE A 34 8.39 -15.80 -18.45
C ILE A 34 9.32 -16.84 -19.10
N VAL A 35 10.60 -16.82 -18.75
CA VAL A 35 11.61 -17.70 -19.39
C VAL A 35 11.80 -19.03 -18.67
N GLY A 36 11.43 -19.11 -17.39
CA GLY A 36 11.65 -20.28 -16.55
C GLY A 36 12.94 -20.16 -15.73
N LYS A 37 12.94 -20.77 -14.53
CA LYS A 37 14.02 -20.64 -13.54
C LYS A 37 15.39 -21.07 -14.09
N ASP A 38 15.46 -22.24 -14.71
CA ASP A 38 16.74 -22.84 -15.12
C ASP A 38 17.39 -22.05 -16.25
N LEU A 39 16.59 -21.70 -17.27
CA LEU A 39 17.05 -20.85 -18.36
C LEU A 39 17.43 -19.46 -17.88
N PHE A 40 16.66 -18.85 -16.96
CA PHE A 40 17.01 -17.55 -16.39
C PHE A 40 18.42 -17.54 -15.78
N PHE A 41 18.74 -18.51 -14.92
CA PHE A 41 20.07 -18.59 -14.31
C PHE A 41 21.16 -19.00 -15.31
N ALA A 42 20.84 -19.81 -16.31
CA ALA A 42 21.77 -20.11 -17.41
C ALA A 42 22.12 -18.85 -18.22
N THR A 43 21.12 -18.04 -18.56
CA THR A 43 21.30 -16.75 -19.23
C THR A 43 22.16 -15.79 -18.40
N LEU A 44 21.92 -15.68 -17.09
CA LEU A 44 22.74 -14.81 -16.23
C LEU A 44 24.21 -15.24 -16.17
N ARG A 45 24.49 -16.56 -16.15
CA ARG A 45 25.86 -17.07 -16.24
C ARG A 45 26.51 -16.71 -17.57
N GLN A 46 25.79 -16.89 -18.68
CA GLN A 46 26.28 -16.52 -20.01
C GLN A 46 26.55 -15.02 -20.12
N PHE A 47 25.64 -14.18 -19.60
CA PHE A 47 25.82 -12.74 -19.56
C PHE A 47 27.08 -12.35 -18.78
N ALA A 48 27.27 -12.93 -17.58
CA ALA A 48 28.46 -12.69 -16.76
C ALA A 48 29.76 -13.13 -17.46
N MET A 49 29.74 -14.24 -18.21
CA MET A 49 30.90 -14.69 -19.00
C MET A 49 31.23 -13.75 -20.16
N GLN A 50 30.23 -13.21 -20.85
CA GLN A 50 30.42 -12.33 -22.01
C GLN A 50 30.84 -10.90 -21.62
N TYR A 51 30.26 -10.38 -20.53
CA TYR A 51 30.37 -8.98 -20.11
C TYR A 51 31.11 -8.77 -18.78
N GLY A 52 31.67 -9.84 -18.17
CA GLY A 52 32.48 -9.73 -16.97
C GLY A 52 33.63 -8.74 -17.15
N GLY A 53 33.70 -7.73 -16.26
CA GLY A 53 34.71 -6.67 -16.31
C GLY A 53 34.49 -5.60 -17.40
N LYS A 54 33.32 -5.58 -18.07
CA LYS A 54 32.96 -4.61 -19.10
C LYS A 54 31.70 -3.84 -18.71
N GLN A 55 31.52 -2.66 -19.30
CA GLN A 55 30.24 -1.96 -19.25
C GLN A 55 29.23 -2.71 -20.13
N ALA A 56 28.02 -2.92 -19.61
CA ALA A 56 26.93 -3.57 -20.33
C ALA A 56 25.64 -2.76 -20.16
N SER A 57 24.80 -2.79 -21.19
CA SER A 57 23.53 -2.07 -21.24
C SER A 57 22.32 -3.00 -21.04
N TRP A 58 21.15 -2.40 -20.87
CA TRP A 58 19.88 -3.15 -20.92
C TRP A 58 19.66 -3.87 -22.25
N GLU A 59 20.20 -3.34 -23.35
CA GLU A 59 20.10 -3.97 -24.67
C GLU A 59 20.95 -5.23 -24.75
N ASP A 60 22.15 -5.21 -24.14
CA ASP A 60 23.02 -6.38 -24.02
C ASP A 60 22.34 -7.49 -23.21
N ILE A 61 21.74 -7.14 -22.07
CA ILE A 61 20.96 -8.09 -21.26
C ILE A 61 19.84 -8.70 -22.10
N LYS A 62 19.02 -7.86 -22.75
CA LYS A 62 17.93 -8.34 -23.61
C LYS A 62 18.44 -9.30 -24.66
N LYS A 63 19.51 -8.95 -25.37
CA LYS A 63 20.09 -9.77 -26.44
C LYS A 63 20.49 -11.17 -25.93
N VAL A 64 21.20 -11.26 -24.81
CA VAL A 64 21.59 -12.56 -24.24
C VAL A 64 20.35 -13.37 -23.81
N PHE A 65 19.33 -12.71 -23.26
CA PHE A 65 18.06 -13.38 -22.96
C PHE A 65 17.34 -13.88 -24.22
N GLU A 66 17.27 -13.10 -25.30
CA GLU A 66 16.63 -13.53 -26.55
C GLU A 66 17.42 -14.68 -27.23
N GLU A 67 18.76 -14.65 -27.20
CA GLU A 67 19.63 -15.69 -27.75
C GLU A 67 19.48 -17.04 -27.03
N VAL A 68 19.49 -17.05 -25.70
CA VAL A 68 19.42 -18.29 -24.90
C VAL A 68 18.02 -18.89 -24.89
N ASN A 69 16.99 -18.04 -24.89
CA ASN A 69 15.61 -18.50 -24.70
C ASN A 69 14.84 -18.69 -26.02
N GLY A 70 15.35 -18.16 -27.14
CA GLY A 70 14.67 -18.17 -28.44
C GLY A 70 13.37 -17.35 -28.48
N LYS A 71 13.07 -16.58 -27.42
CA LYS A 71 11.87 -15.75 -27.30
C LYS A 71 12.19 -14.31 -27.67
N ARG A 72 11.27 -13.63 -28.38
CA ARG A 72 11.33 -12.17 -28.53
C ARG A 72 10.83 -11.51 -27.25
N LEU A 73 11.67 -10.69 -26.63
CA LEU A 73 11.43 -10.03 -25.34
C LEU A 73 11.37 -8.49 -25.49
N SER A 74 11.51 -7.99 -26.71
CA SER A 74 11.51 -6.56 -27.02
C SER A 74 10.31 -5.79 -26.44
N HIS A 75 9.09 -6.36 -26.47
CA HIS A 75 7.91 -5.73 -25.85
C HIS A 75 7.97 -5.72 -24.32
N PHE A 76 8.45 -6.81 -23.72
CA PHE A 76 8.63 -6.90 -22.27
C PHE A 76 9.61 -5.82 -21.78
N PHE A 77 10.79 -5.73 -22.40
CA PHE A 77 11.78 -4.75 -22.00
C PHE A 77 11.30 -3.31 -22.26
N SER A 78 10.64 -3.03 -23.38
CA SER A 78 10.20 -1.65 -23.67
C SER A 78 9.16 -1.16 -22.67
N GLN A 79 8.12 -1.96 -22.39
CA GLN A 79 7.06 -1.51 -21.47
C GLN A 79 7.56 -1.32 -20.04
N TRP A 80 8.50 -2.15 -19.59
CA TRP A 80 8.99 -2.12 -18.21
C TRP A 80 10.16 -1.16 -18.01
N LEU A 81 11.05 -1.00 -18.99
CA LEU A 81 12.20 -0.11 -18.87
C LEU A 81 11.89 1.33 -19.25
N ASP A 82 11.04 1.55 -20.27
CA ASP A 82 10.92 2.87 -20.90
C ASP A 82 9.78 3.70 -20.32
N ARG A 83 8.76 3.05 -19.76
CA ARG A 83 7.61 3.74 -19.14
C ARG A 83 7.88 4.03 -17.66
N PRO A 84 7.62 5.25 -17.17
CA PRO A 84 7.63 5.53 -15.73
C PRO A 84 6.49 4.77 -15.03
N GLY A 85 6.66 4.42 -13.75
CA GLY A 85 5.63 3.73 -12.97
C GLY A 85 5.35 2.29 -13.42
N GLY A 86 4.09 1.91 -13.41
CA GLY A 86 3.61 0.56 -13.73
C GLY A 86 2.09 0.51 -13.83
N PRO A 87 1.52 -0.63 -14.24
CA PRO A 87 0.08 -0.78 -14.38
C PRO A 87 -0.58 -0.63 -13.01
N GLN A 88 -1.71 0.07 -12.99
CA GLN A 88 -2.61 0.10 -11.84
C GLN A 88 -3.87 -0.68 -12.23
N LEU A 89 -4.17 -1.72 -11.47
CA LEU A 89 -5.17 -2.73 -11.83
C LEU A 89 -6.30 -2.73 -10.80
N LYS A 90 -7.54 -2.82 -11.29
CA LYS A 90 -8.71 -3.01 -10.44
C LYS A 90 -9.71 -4.00 -11.05
N LEU A 91 -10.42 -4.69 -10.18
CA LEU A 91 -11.62 -5.45 -10.51
C LEU A 91 -12.82 -4.51 -10.62
N GLU A 92 -13.57 -4.60 -11.71
CA GLU A 92 -14.85 -3.93 -11.90
C GLU A 92 -15.90 -4.91 -12.41
N ASN A 93 -17.18 -4.58 -12.23
CA ASN A 93 -18.32 -5.34 -12.76
C ASN A 93 -18.29 -6.84 -12.38
N VAL A 94 -17.75 -7.15 -11.19
CA VAL A 94 -17.70 -8.52 -10.68
C VAL A 94 -19.11 -8.94 -10.28
N GLY A 95 -19.56 -10.07 -10.81
CA GLY A 95 -20.86 -10.64 -10.53
C GLY A 95 -20.85 -12.16 -10.55
N VAL A 96 -21.87 -12.75 -9.94
CA VAL A 96 -22.07 -14.19 -9.84
C VAL A 96 -23.45 -14.53 -10.38
N ARG A 97 -23.56 -15.60 -11.15
CA ARG A 97 -24.85 -16.18 -11.53
C ARG A 97 -24.83 -17.68 -11.35
N VAL A 98 -25.98 -18.27 -11.04
CA VAL A 98 -26.14 -19.73 -10.94
C VAL A 98 -25.99 -20.36 -12.34
N SER A 99 -25.33 -21.51 -12.40
CA SER A 99 -25.25 -22.38 -13.58
C SER A 99 -25.73 -23.78 -13.23
N SER A 100 -25.83 -24.67 -14.23
CA SER A 100 -26.19 -26.08 -13.99
C SER A 100 -25.15 -26.83 -13.14
N ASN A 101 -23.89 -26.39 -13.14
CA ASN A 101 -22.79 -27.08 -12.46
C ASN A 101 -22.23 -26.29 -11.27
N GLY A 102 -22.97 -25.29 -10.77
CA GLY A 102 -22.56 -24.43 -9.66
C GLY A 102 -22.81 -22.97 -9.96
N TYR A 103 -21.74 -22.19 -10.07
CA TYR A 103 -21.80 -20.74 -10.23
C TYR A 103 -20.83 -20.27 -11.32
N ILE A 104 -21.23 -19.27 -12.08
CA ILE A 104 -20.34 -18.57 -13.02
C ILE A 104 -19.99 -17.21 -12.42
N VAL A 105 -18.70 -17.01 -12.18
CA VAL A 105 -18.13 -15.75 -11.73
C VAL A 105 -17.55 -15.04 -12.95
N SER A 106 -17.98 -13.79 -13.16
CA SER A 106 -17.50 -12.96 -14.26
C SER A 106 -17.20 -11.54 -13.80
N GLY A 107 -16.34 -10.85 -14.54
CA GLY A 107 -16.04 -9.45 -14.29
C GLY A 107 -15.02 -8.89 -15.27
N GLU A 108 -14.46 -7.74 -14.92
CA GLU A 108 -13.46 -7.06 -15.73
C GLU A 108 -12.22 -6.73 -14.91
N VAL A 109 -11.05 -6.92 -15.52
CA VAL A 109 -9.80 -6.30 -15.08
C VAL A 109 -9.61 -5.01 -15.85
N VAL A 110 -9.50 -3.90 -15.12
CA VAL A 110 -9.32 -2.54 -15.67
C VAL A 110 -7.92 -2.04 -15.39
N GLN A 111 -7.27 -1.51 -16.42
CA GLN A 111 -5.97 -0.82 -16.33
C GLN A 111 -6.15 0.69 -16.36
N GLU A 112 -5.59 1.39 -15.38
CA GLU A 112 -5.49 2.84 -15.38
C GLU A 112 -4.12 3.31 -15.89
N GLY A 113 -4.10 4.44 -16.59
CA GLY A 113 -2.91 4.95 -17.27
C GLY A 113 -2.58 4.20 -18.57
N ASP A 114 -1.28 3.96 -18.77
CA ASP A 114 -0.73 3.24 -19.92
C ASP A 114 -1.10 1.75 -19.85
N VAL A 115 -1.47 1.18 -21.00
CA VAL A 115 -1.88 -0.23 -21.11
C VAL A 115 -0.66 -1.13 -21.21
N TYR A 116 -0.55 -2.10 -20.30
CA TYR A 116 0.50 -3.13 -20.33
C TYR A 116 -0.05 -4.43 -20.94
N GLN A 117 0.85 -5.22 -21.54
CA GLN A 117 0.57 -6.61 -21.88
C GLN A 117 1.00 -7.50 -20.73
N LEU A 118 0.03 -8.16 -20.11
CA LEU A 118 0.19 -8.94 -18.89
C LEU A 118 -0.48 -10.31 -19.05
N LEU A 119 0.12 -11.33 -18.46
CA LEU A 119 -0.56 -12.61 -18.20
C LEU A 119 -0.86 -12.65 -16.69
N LEU A 120 -2.11 -12.38 -16.33
CA LEU A 120 -2.51 -12.13 -14.95
C LEU A 120 -3.22 -13.37 -14.40
N PRO A 121 -2.69 -14.04 -13.35
CA PRO A 121 -3.44 -15.06 -12.65
C PRO A 121 -4.59 -14.42 -11.85
N ILE A 122 -5.78 -14.98 -12.00
CA ILE A 122 -6.98 -14.65 -11.26
C ILE A 122 -7.36 -15.90 -10.48
N GLU A 123 -7.38 -15.79 -9.16
CA GLU A 123 -7.73 -16.88 -8.26
C GLU A 123 -9.15 -16.73 -7.75
N PHE A 124 -9.88 -17.83 -7.78
CA PHE A 124 -11.25 -17.96 -7.32
C PHE A 124 -11.25 -18.97 -6.19
N ASP A 125 -11.70 -18.53 -5.02
CA ASP A 125 -11.84 -19.34 -3.82
C ASP A 125 -13.33 -19.59 -3.57
N ASP A 126 -13.71 -20.86 -3.54
CA ASP A 126 -15.05 -21.36 -3.24
C ASP A 126 -15.08 -22.29 -2.02
N GLY A 127 -13.99 -22.30 -1.23
CA GLY A 127 -13.81 -23.17 -0.07
C GLY A 127 -13.55 -24.65 -0.38
N SER A 128 -13.47 -25.04 -1.66
CA SER A 128 -13.11 -26.42 -2.08
C SER A 128 -11.68 -26.55 -2.61
N GLY A 129 -10.97 -25.43 -2.73
CA GLY A 129 -9.60 -25.34 -3.22
C GLY A 129 -9.42 -24.13 -4.14
N GLU A 130 -8.17 -23.71 -4.33
CA GLU A 130 -7.81 -22.57 -5.17
C GLU A 130 -7.90 -22.94 -6.66
N ARG A 131 -8.71 -22.20 -7.42
CA ARG A 131 -8.79 -22.34 -8.89
C ARG A 131 -8.25 -21.09 -9.55
N ARG A 132 -7.40 -21.25 -10.56
CA ARG A 132 -6.75 -20.11 -11.24
C ARG A 132 -7.09 -20.06 -12.73
N LEU A 133 -7.51 -18.89 -13.19
CA LEU A 133 -7.58 -18.50 -14.59
C LEU A 133 -6.38 -17.60 -14.91
N PHE A 134 -5.66 -17.86 -16.00
CA PHE A 134 -4.63 -16.95 -16.48
C PHE A 134 -5.22 -16.07 -17.59
N LEU A 135 -5.47 -14.80 -17.27
CA LEU A 135 -6.07 -13.84 -18.18
C LEU A 135 -4.97 -13.07 -18.94
N GLU A 136 -5.03 -13.08 -20.27
CA GLU A 136 -4.25 -12.15 -21.08
C GLU A 136 -4.88 -10.76 -21.05
N VAL A 137 -4.22 -9.83 -20.37
CA VAL A 137 -4.66 -8.44 -20.24
C VAL A 137 -3.79 -7.59 -21.17
N SER A 138 -4.36 -7.15 -22.28
CA SER A 138 -3.68 -6.33 -23.30
C SER A 138 -4.47 -5.07 -23.69
N LYS A 139 -5.62 -4.86 -23.05
CA LYS A 139 -6.54 -3.74 -23.28
C LYS A 139 -6.79 -2.99 -21.97
N ARG A 140 -7.38 -1.80 -22.08
CA ARG A 140 -7.82 -1.00 -20.91
C ARG A 140 -8.83 -1.77 -20.04
N ARG A 141 -9.73 -2.54 -20.66
CA ARG A 141 -10.67 -3.45 -20.00
C ARG A 141 -10.52 -4.83 -20.62
N SER A 142 -10.36 -5.85 -19.79
CA SER A 142 -10.29 -7.25 -20.20
C SER A 142 -11.26 -8.07 -19.35
N SER A 143 -12.28 -8.65 -19.98
CA SER A 143 -13.30 -9.42 -19.29
C SER A 143 -12.82 -10.84 -19.00
N PHE A 144 -13.31 -11.43 -17.91
CA PHE A 144 -13.09 -12.83 -17.56
C PHE A 144 -14.40 -13.50 -17.14
N SER A 145 -14.44 -14.81 -17.25
CA SER A 145 -15.53 -15.65 -16.75
C SER A 145 -14.99 -17.03 -16.40
N MET A 146 -15.37 -17.57 -15.25
CA MET A 146 -15.01 -18.92 -14.84
C MET A 146 -16.16 -19.58 -14.09
N GLU A 147 -16.40 -20.86 -14.37
CA GLU A 147 -17.35 -21.68 -13.61
C GLU A 147 -16.66 -22.29 -12.39
N VAL A 148 -17.32 -22.18 -11.23
CA VAL A 148 -16.89 -22.74 -9.94
C VAL A 148 -18.00 -23.62 -9.36
N PRO A 149 -17.68 -24.78 -8.76
CA PRO A 149 -18.69 -25.74 -8.33
C PRO A 149 -19.44 -25.34 -7.06
N LYS A 150 -18.85 -24.48 -6.21
CA LYS A 150 -19.46 -24.00 -4.97
C LYS A 150 -19.65 -22.49 -5.00
N THR A 151 -20.39 -21.98 -4.02
CA THR A 151 -20.60 -20.54 -3.85
C THR A 151 -19.24 -19.84 -3.70
N PRO A 152 -18.91 -18.88 -4.58
CA PRO A 152 -17.63 -18.18 -4.51
C PRO A 152 -17.55 -17.33 -3.23
N LEU A 153 -16.41 -17.40 -2.56
CA LEU A 153 -16.12 -16.67 -1.33
C LEU A 153 -15.26 -15.45 -1.62
N LYS A 154 -14.22 -15.63 -2.44
CA LYS A 154 -13.27 -14.57 -2.77
C LYS A 154 -12.73 -14.69 -4.20
N LEU A 155 -12.44 -13.55 -4.80
CA LEU A 155 -11.71 -13.42 -6.06
C LEU A 155 -10.46 -12.56 -5.81
N THR A 156 -9.30 -12.98 -6.33
CA THR A 156 -8.04 -12.24 -6.15
C THR A 156 -7.22 -12.19 -7.45
N LEU A 157 -6.79 -11.00 -7.86
CA LEU A 157 -5.81 -10.77 -8.92
C LEU A 157 -4.39 -10.93 -8.35
N ASP A 158 -3.56 -11.71 -9.01
CA ASP A 158 -2.16 -11.95 -8.64
C ASP A 158 -1.96 -12.28 -7.14
N PRO A 159 -2.58 -13.38 -6.65
CA PRO A 159 -2.55 -13.74 -5.22
C PRO A 159 -1.13 -13.90 -4.68
N ASP A 160 -0.16 -14.30 -5.52
CA ASP A 160 1.24 -14.53 -5.13
C ASP A 160 2.12 -13.27 -5.26
N GLY A 161 1.57 -12.14 -5.71
CA GLY A 161 2.30 -10.87 -5.86
C GLY A 161 3.47 -10.96 -6.85
N HIS A 162 3.31 -11.70 -7.95
CA HIS A 162 4.36 -11.89 -8.94
C HIS A 162 4.43 -10.80 -10.00
N LEU A 163 3.42 -9.95 -10.10
CA LEU A 163 3.35 -8.84 -11.03
C LEU A 163 3.74 -7.54 -10.34
N PHE A 164 4.64 -6.77 -10.98
CA PHE A 164 4.83 -5.38 -10.60
C PHE A 164 3.59 -4.57 -10.96
N ARG A 165 2.93 -4.01 -9.96
CA ARG A 165 1.81 -3.10 -10.13
C ARG A 165 1.96 -1.89 -9.21
N ARG A 166 1.32 -0.80 -9.59
CA ARG A 166 1.09 0.32 -8.67
C ARG A 166 -0.10 -0.01 -7.78
N LEU A 167 0.04 0.31 -6.51
CA LEU A 167 -1.04 0.23 -5.54
C LEU A 167 -1.87 1.51 -5.61
N TYR A 168 -3.18 1.38 -5.43
CA TYR A 168 -4.00 2.52 -5.05
C TYR A 168 -3.60 2.98 -3.64
N PRO A 169 -3.67 4.29 -3.33
CA PRO A 169 -3.39 4.79 -1.98
C PRO A 169 -4.11 4.02 -0.86
N GLU A 170 -5.33 3.56 -1.10
CA GLU A 170 -6.16 2.81 -0.16
C GLU A 170 -5.69 1.36 0.07
N GLU A 171 -4.88 0.82 -0.83
CA GLU A 171 -4.21 -0.49 -0.70
C GLU A 171 -2.90 -0.39 0.09
N ILE A 172 -2.37 0.81 0.29
CA ILE A 172 -1.12 1.04 1.01
C ILE A 172 -1.40 0.94 2.52
N VAL A 173 -0.63 0.07 3.20
CA VAL A 173 -0.65 0.01 4.66
C VAL A 173 -0.27 1.40 5.21
N PRO A 174 -1.12 2.02 6.04
CA PRO A 174 -0.84 3.34 6.59
C PRO A 174 0.48 3.34 7.36
N GLY A 175 1.31 4.35 7.11
CA GLY A 175 2.60 4.53 7.79
C GLY A 175 3.16 5.92 7.52
N LEU A 176 3.99 6.43 8.42
CA LEU A 176 4.57 7.77 8.30
C LEU A 176 5.32 7.95 6.96
N ASN A 177 5.98 6.91 6.45
CA ASN A 177 6.67 6.99 5.17
C ASN A 177 5.70 7.20 4.01
N ALA A 178 4.58 6.46 3.96
CA ALA A 178 3.56 6.66 2.93
C ALA A 178 2.99 8.09 2.98
N LEU A 179 2.74 8.61 4.20
CA LEU A 179 2.29 9.98 4.39
C LEU A 179 3.32 11.01 3.89
N LEU A 180 4.59 10.85 4.26
CA LEU A 180 5.63 11.83 3.92
C LEU A 180 5.92 11.91 2.41
N GLU A 181 5.64 10.84 1.66
CA GLU A 181 5.73 10.82 0.20
C GLU A 181 4.54 11.51 -0.50
N ASP A 182 3.44 11.80 0.21
CA ASP A 182 2.35 12.62 -0.33
C ASP A 182 2.86 14.05 -0.61
N ARG A 183 2.52 14.60 -1.77
CA ARG A 183 2.91 15.96 -2.14
C ARG A 183 2.19 17.01 -1.32
N GLU A 184 0.89 16.79 -1.09
CA GLU A 184 0.05 17.71 -0.33
C GLU A 184 -0.01 17.22 1.11
N LYS A 185 0.89 17.77 1.93
CA LYS A 185 0.98 17.43 3.35
C LYS A 185 1.22 18.65 4.22
N ILE A 186 0.62 18.61 5.41
CA ILE A 186 0.70 19.66 6.42
C ILE A 186 1.15 19.10 7.77
N PHE A 187 1.91 19.89 8.52
CA PHE A 187 2.36 19.59 9.87
C PHE A 187 1.70 20.57 10.83
N ILE A 188 0.90 20.06 11.75
CA ILE A 188 0.16 20.84 12.75
C ILE A 188 0.84 20.64 14.09
N VAL A 189 1.54 21.67 14.55
CA VAL A 189 2.27 21.67 15.82
C VAL A 189 1.38 22.30 16.89
N SER A 190 1.23 21.62 18.02
CA SER A 190 0.49 22.17 19.16
C SER A 190 1.20 23.39 19.77
N ASP A 191 0.44 24.40 20.17
CA ASP A 191 0.92 25.48 21.02
C ASP A 191 0.84 25.15 22.52
N GLN A 192 0.22 24.01 22.86
CA GLN A 192 0.07 23.48 24.23
C GLN A 192 1.24 22.57 24.63
N GLY A 193 1.38 22.34 25.94
CA GLY A 193 2.43 21.51 26.53
C GLY A 193 3.65 22.30 27.00
N ASP A 194 4.60 21.60 27.61
CA ASP A 194 5.83 22.24 28.12
C ASP A 194 6.71 22.77 26.98
N GLU A 195 7.55 23.76 27.30
CA GLU A 195 8.39 24.44 26.31
C GLU A 195 9.39 23.52 25.62
N GLU A 196 9.95 22.54 26.32
CA GLU A 196 10.94 21.62 25.78
C GLU A 196 10.32 20.65 24.77
N SER A 197 9.18 20.04 25.12
CA SER A 197 8.40 19.20 24.20
C SER A 197 7.97 19.96 22.95
N ARG A 198 7.50 21.21 23.09
CA ARG A 198 7.11 22.05 21.94
C ARG A 198 8.28 22.33 20.99
N LYS A 199 9.47 22.60 21.52
CA LYS A 199 10.69 22.75 20.70
C LYS A 199 11.01 21.46 19.94
N ILE A 200 10.88 20.30 20.59
CA ILE A 200 11.12 19.00 19.93
C ILE A 200 10.14 18.78 18.77
N TYR A 201 8.84 19.03 18.98
CA TYR A 201 7.83 18.88 17.92
C TYR A 201 8.04 19.84 16.76
N PHE A 202 8.36 21.11 17.04
CA PHE A 202 8.64 22.08 15.99
C PHE A 202 9.87 21.67 15.17
N GLU A 203 10.94 21.20 15.81
CA GLU A 203 12.14 20.70 15.14
C GLU A 203 11.88 19.46 14.28
N LEU A 204 10.98 18.56 14.71
CA LEU A 204 10.52 17.44 13.89
C LEU A 204 9.80 17.93 12.62
N ALA A 205 8.86 18.86 12.77
CA ALA A 205 8.12 19.43 11.64
C ALA A 205 9.06 20.12 10.66
N ARG A 206 10.01 20.92 11.17
CA ARG A 206 11.02 21.62 10.38
C ARG A 206 11.87 20.65 9.56
N LYS A 207 12.41 19.61 10.20
CA LYS A 207 13.22 18.58 9.52
C LYS A 207 12.43 17.82 8.47
N ALA A 208 11.21 17.42 8.78
CA ALA A 208 10.34 16.73 7.83
C ALA A 208 10.03 17.62 6.62
N LYS A 209 9.73 18.91 6.84
CA LYS A 209 9.53 19.89 5.76
C LYS A 209 10.77 20.09 4.91
N GLU A 210 11.95 20.22 5.51
CA GLU A 210 13.21 20.38 4.79
C GLU A 210 13.53 19.19 3.88
N GLN A 211 13.25 17.98 4.34
CA GLN A 211 13.58 16.75 3.60
C GLN A 211 12.50 16.31 2.62
N LYS A 212 11.23 16.56 2.93
CA LYS A 212 10.08 16.00 2.21
C LYS A 212 9.12 17.06 1.67
N GLY A 213 9.30 18.34 1.99
CA GLY A 213 8.38 19.42 1.64
C GLY A 213 7.14 19.49 2.55
N GLY A 214 6.16 20.31 2.17
CA GLY A 214 4.91 20.53 2.91
C GLY A 214 4.86 21.86 3.66
N GLU A 215 3.74 22.09 4.35
CA GLU A 215 3.46 23.32 5.09
C GLU A 215 3.41 23.06 6.60
N ILE A 216 3.99 23.94 7.42
CA ILE A 216 3.85 23.88 8.88
C ILE A 216 2.80 24.92 9.27
N LEU A 217 1.79 24.50 10.02
CA LEU A 217 0.66 25.31 10.42
C LEU A 217 0.53 25.38 11.93
N SER A 218 0.13 26.56 12.42
CA SER A 218 -0.45 26.70 13.75
C SER A 218 -1.89 26.19 13.72
N ILE A 219 -2.40 25.74 14.86
CA ILE A 219 -3.78 25.23 14.97
C ILE A 219 -4.84 26.26 14.56
N LYS A 220 -4.52 27.56 14.68
CA LYS A 220 -5.40 28.67 14.32
C LYS A 220 -5.59 28.83 12.80
N ASP A 221 -4.63 28.35 12.02
CA ASP A 221 -4.61 28.49 10.56
C ASP A 221 -5.15 27.22 9.85
N VAL A 222 -5.63 26.25 10.63
CA VAL A 222 -6.16 24.98 10.13
C VAL A 222 -7.63 25.14 9.76
N THR A 223 -7.97 24.77 8.53
CA THR A 223 -9.35 24.75 8.01
C THR A 223 -9.78 23.34 7.64
N GLU A 224 -11.09 23.07 7.59
CA GLU A 224 -11.59 21.75 7.17
C GLU A 224 -11.19 21.42 5.72
N GLU A 225 -11.08 22.42 4.86
CA GLU A 225 -10.59 22.26 3.49
C GLU A 225 -9.14 21.77 3.45
N LYS A 226 -8.24 22.37 4.24
CA LYS A 226 -6.85 21.91 4.34
C LYS A 226 -6.78 20.48 4.88
N LEU A 227 -7.57 20.15 5.91
CA LEU A 227 -7.61 18.80 6.47
C LEU A 227 -8.12 17.76 5.47
N ARG A 228 -9.04 18.13 4.57
CA ARG A 228 -9.56 17.23 3.53
C ARG A 228 -8.55 17.00 2.41
N ASN A 229 -7.86 18.06 1.98
CA ASN A 229 -7.04 18.02 0.77
C ASN A 229 -5.57 17.62 1.03
N SER A 230 -5.18 17.51 2.29
CA SER A 230 -3.80 17.17 2.68
C SER A 230 -3.72 15.90 3.51
N SER A 231 -2.58 15.22 3.44
CA SER A 231 -2.19 14.30 4.49
C SER A 231 -1.64 15.10 5.69
N VAL A 232 -2.00 14.70 6.90
CA VAL A 232 -1.88 15.55 8.09
C VAL A 232 -0.95 14.92 9.12
N VAL A 233 0.05 15.65 9.58
CA VAL A 233 0.88 15.26 10.73
C VAL A 233 0.51 16.10 11.94
N LEU A 234 -0.03 15.45 12.96
CA LEU A 234 -0.40 16.02 14.25
C LEU A 234 0.75 15.79 15.24
N LEU A 235 1.37 16.88 15.71
CA LEU A 235 2.48 16.83 16.66
C LEU A 235 2.07 17.41 18.01
N GLY A 236 2.34 16.66 19.08
CA GLY A 236 1.96 17.04 20.45
C GLY A 236 0.46 16.93 20.66
N GLU A 237 -0.11 17.89 21.40
CA GLU A 237 -1.54 17.89 21.74
C GLU A 237 -2.45 18.54 20.66
N SER A 238 -1.97 18.68 19.42
CA SER A 238 -2.77 19.32 18.35
C SER A 238 -4.06 18.54 18.03
N TRP A 239 -4.10 17.26 18.39
CA TRP A 239 -5.27 16.39 18.29
C TRP A 239 -6.45 16.78 19.20
N LYS A 240 -6.21 17.56 20.27
CA LYS A 240 -7.26 18.02 21.20
C LYS A 240 -8.15 19.12 20.63
N SER A 241 -7.73 19.79 19.56
CA SER A 241 -8.49 20.87 18.96
C SER A 241 -9.85 20.36 18.43
N PRO A 242 -10.95 21.12 18.59
CA PRO A 242 -12.27 20.71 18.13
C PRO A 242 -12.31 20.25 16.66
N ILE A 243 -11.60 20.96 15.76
CA ILE A 243 -11.56 20.64 14.34
C ILE A 243 -10.83 19.31 14.05
N ILE A 244 -9.85 18.94 14.88
CA ILE A 244 -9.03 17.72 14.72
C ILE A 244 -9.66 16.52 15.44
N SER A 245 -10.41 16.74 16.52
CA SER A 245 -11.02 15.69 17.31
C SER A 245 -11.88 14.71 16.47
N LYS A 246 -12.51 15.20 15.40
CA LYS A 246 -13.25 14.40 14.40
C LYS A 246 -12.37 13.38 13.67
N LEU A 247 -11.08 13.66 13.45
CA LEU A 247 -10.16 12.71 12.84
C LEU A 247 -9.84 11.57 13.83
N ILE A 248 -9.63 11.92 15.10
CA ILE A 248 -9.30 10.99 16.17
C ILE A 248 -10.49 10.10 16.58
N SER A 249 -11.73 10.49 16.27
CA SER A 249 -12.89 9.62 16.53
C SER A 249 -12.99 8.43 15.57
N HIS A 250 -12.15 8.36 14.53
CA HIS A 250 -12.16 7.32 13.49
C HIS A 250 -10.90 6.42 13.53
N LEU A 251 -10.29 6.26 14.70
CA LEU A 251 -9.09 5.43 14.84
C LEU A 251 -9.38 3.95 14.51
N PRO A 252 -8.55 3.31 13.67
CA PRO A 252 -8.63 1.87 13.46
C PRO A 252 -8.20 1.07 14.70
N LYS A 253 -8.86 -0.06 14.93
CA LYS A 253 -8.43 -1.04 15.94
C LYS A 253 -7.02 -1.58 15.62
N PRO A 254 -6.20 -1.92 16.63
CA PRO A 254 -6.54 -2.03 18.06
C PRO A 254 -6.27 -0.75 18.85
N VAL A 255 -6.16 0.41 18.19
CA VAL A 255 -5.90 1.69 18.84
C VAL A 255 -7.22 2.38 19.16
N ASP A 256 -7.32 2.92 20.37
CA ASP A 256 -8.50 3.63 20.86
C ASP A 256 -8.08 4.94 21.54
N HIS A 257 -9.00 5.91 21.57
CA HIS A 257 -8.83 7.14 22.34
C HIS A 257 -10.05 7.36 23.22
N LYS A 258 -9.83 7.50 24.54
CA LYS A 258 -10.87 7.72 25.55
C LYS A 258 -10.33 8.64 26.64
N GLU A 259 -11.17 9.56 27.12
CA GLU A 259 -10.86 10.44 28.26
C GLU A 259 -9.52 11.20 28.13
N GLY A 260 -9.13 11.57 26.90
CA GLY A 260 -7.88 12.29 26.66
C GLY A 260 -6.62 11.43 26.70
N SER A 261 -6.76 10.11 26.60
CA SER A 261 -5.67 9.14 26.56
C SER A 261 -5.82 8.11 25.44
N PHE A 262 -4.67 7.62 24.97
CA PHE A 262 -4.59 6.59 23.93
C PHE A 262 -4.38 5.21 24.53
N PHE A 263 -4.99 4.22 23.90
CA PHE A 263 -4.93 2.84 24.30
C PHE A 263 -4.58 1.95 23.12
N ILE A 264 -3.78 0.90 23.36
CA ILE A 264 -3.51 -0.17 22.41
C ILE A 264 -3.93 -1.48 23.06
N LYS A 265 -4.86 -2.20 22.42
CA LYS A 265 -5.41 -3.46 22.97
C LYS A 265 -5.91 -3.30 24.41
N GLY A 266 -6.51 -2.15 24.72
CA GLY A 266 -7.03 -1.80 26.04
C GLY A 266 -6.02 -1.31 27.08
N ASN A 267 -4.71 -1.38 26.81
CA ASN A 267 -3.69 -0.81 27.69
C ASN A 267 -3.45 0.64 27.36
N ARG A 268 -3.33 1.50 28.38
CA ARG A 268 -2.95 2.90 28.18
C ARG A 268 -1.50 3.00 27.71
N VAL A 269 -1.22 3.89 26.75
CA VAL A 269 0.09 3.97 26.05
C VAL A 269 0.69 5.36 25.97
N ASP A 270 0.31 6.22 26.91
CA ASP A 270 0.74 7.62 26.97
C ASP A 270 1.16 8.04 28.39
N GLU A 271 1.73 7.11 29.16
CA GLU A 271 2.18 7.35 30.54
C GLU A 271 3.71 7.40 30.67
N GLY A 272 4.20 8.22 31.61
CA GLY A 272 5.63 8.34 31.92
C GLY A 272 6.47 8.70 30.68
N ASP A 273 7.43 7.84 30.34
CA ASP A 273 8.37 8.01 29.22
C ASP A 273 7.88 7.37 27.91
N GLU A 274 6.57 7.21 27.76
CA GLU A 274 5.95 6.64 26.56
C GLU A 274 5.55 7.70 25.54
N SER A 275 5.80 7.39 24.27
CA SER A 275 5.30 8.18 23.14
C SER A 275 4.73 7.28 22.05
N LEU A 276 3.69 7.76 21.36
CA LEU A 276 2.95 7.04 20.34
C LEU A 276 3.17 7.68 18.98
N LEU A 277 3.65 6.91 18.02
CA LEU A 277 3.54 7.20 16.59
C LEU A 277 2.38 6.38 16.03
N LEU A 278 1.48 7.01 15.31
CA LEU A 278 0.28 6.38 14.79
C LEU A 278 -0.09 7.00 13.44
N THR A 279 -0.18 6.20 12.39
CA THR A 279 -0.64 6.61 11.06
C THR A 279 -1.86 5.82 10.66
N PHE A 280 -2.91 6.51 10.21
CA PHE A 280 -4.17 5.92 9.77
C PHE A 280 -4.75 6.67 8.57
N PRO A 281 -5.70 6.09 7.82
CA PRO A 281 -6.34 6.77 6.70
C PRO A 281 -7.09 8.02 7.16
N ASN A 282 -7.04 9.08 6.37
CA ASN A 282 -7.79 10.30 6.64
C ASN A 282 -9.28 10.05 6.37
N PRO A 283 -10.17 10.13 7.38
CA PRO A 283 -11.60 9.88 7.20
C PRO A 283 -12.29 10.92 6.31
N LEU A 284 -11.66 12.08 6.05
CA LEU A 284 -12.22 13.13 5.21
C LEU A 284 -11.96 12.92 3.71
N HIS A 285 -10.97 12.11 3.34
CA HIS A 285 -10.59 11.89 1.94
C HIS A 285 -9.86 10.55 1.75
N PRO A 286 -10.39 9.62 0.93
CA PRO A 286 -9.70 8.37 0.57
C PRO A 286 -8.32 8.63 -0.04
N GLY A 287 -7.33 7.84 0.33
CA GLY A 287 -5.95 7.98 -0.15
C GLY A 287 -5.14 9.14 0.44
N LYS A 288 -5.67 9.82 1.47
CA LYS A 288 -4.89 10.69 2.37
C LYS A 288 -4.69 9.99 3.71
N TRP A 289 -3.68 10.42 4.46
CA TRP A 289 -3.35 9.85 5.77
C TRP A 289 -3.29 10.91 6.87
N VAL A 290 -3.49 10.46 8.11
CA VAL A 290 -3.26 11.23 9.33
C VAL A 290 -2.19 10.51 10.12
N THR A 291 -1.11 11.20 10.49
CA THR A 291 -0.13 10.72 11.46
C THR A 291 -0.21 11.53 12.73
N LEU A 292 -0.31 10.87 13.88
CA LEU A 292 -0.14 11.45 15.20
C LEU A 292 1.22 11.02 15.76
N TYR A 293 2.00 11.99 16.26
CA TYR A 293 3.12 11.71 17.15
C TYR A 293 2.98 12.48 18.46
N PHE A 294 2.82 11.75 19.56
CA PHE A 294 2.45 12.30 20.87
C PHE A 294 3.22 11.65 22.02
N GLY A 295 3.65 12.45 22.98
CA GLY A 295 4.26 12.06 24.25
C GLY A 295 4.04 13.18 25.26
N ARG A 296 3.94 12.85 26.55
CA ARG A 296 3.53 13.81 27.60
C ARG A 296 4.67 14.62 28.23
N SER A 297 5.91 14.30 27.91
CA SER A 297 7.10 14.95 28.48
C SER A 297 8.27 14.96 27.50
N ALA A 298 9.22 15.84 27.73
CA ALA A 298 10.48 15.85 26.99
C ALA A 298 11.25 14.53 27.11
N SER A 299 11.17 13.84 28.26
CA SER A 299 11.81 12.54 28.47
C SER A 299 11.25 11.45 27.54
N ALA A 300 9.92 11.41 27.38
CA ALA A 300 9.23 10.53 26.43
C ALA A 300 9.61 10.81 24.96
N LEU A 301 10.06 12.04 24.68
CA LEU A 301 10.45 12.55 23.37
C LEU A 301 11.96 12.59 23.16
N SER A 302 12.77 12.08 24.10
CA SER A 302 14.24 12.13 24.07
C SER A 302 14.87 11.56 22.78
N ARG A 303 14.17 10.66 22.07
CA ARG A 303 14.58 10.12 20.76
C ARG A 303 13.55 10.37 19.66
N ALA A 304 12.77 11.43 19.75
CA ALA A 304 11.74 11.80 18.79
C ALA A 304 12.23 11.80 17.33
N ARG A 305 13.48 12.23 17.08
CA ARG A 305 14.10 12.20 15.74
C ARG A 305 14.13 10.80 15.10
N CYS A 306 14.03 9.73 15.90
CA CYS A 306 14.10 8.37 15.39
C CYS A 306 12.81 7.89 14.73
N ILE A 307 11.68 8.61 14.86
CA ILE A 307 10.40 8.19 14.25
C ILE A 307 10.51 7.99 12.74
N PHE A 308 11.38 8.75 12.06
CA PHE A 308 11.60 8.63 10.61
C PHE A 308 12.25 7.30 10.20
N PHE A 309 12.86 6.55 11.12
CA PHE A 309 13.37 5.20 10.85
C PHE A 309 12.30 4.12 10.98
N TYR A 310 11.13 4.46 11.51
CA TYR A 310 10.08 3.50 11.82
C TYR A 310 8.77 3.78 11.07
N GLY A 311 8.81 4.54 9.98
CA GLY A 311 7.60 4.95 9.26
C GLY A 311 6.90 3.87 8.43
N TRP A 312 7.29 2.60 8.56
CA TRP A 312 6.66 1.47 7.86
C TRP A 312 5.54 0.79 8.65
N ASP A 313 5.53 0.95 9.98
CA ASP A 313 4.48 0.38 10.83
C ASP A 313 3.34 1.41 11.02
N SER A 314 2.08 0.96 11.02
CA SER A 314 0.93 1.85 11.22
C SER A 314 0.86 2.45 12.63
N TYR A 315 1.34 1.74 13.64
CA TYR A 315 1.50 2.33 14.97
C TYR A 315 2.72 1.76 15.68
N ILE A 316 3.33 2.59 16.52
CA ILE A 316 4.47 2.23 17.35
C ILE A 316 4.35 2.94 18.69
N LEU A 317 4.34 2.15 19.76
CA LEU A 317 4.57 2.61 21.11
C LEU A 317 6.06 2.61 21.39
N PHE A 318 6.60 3.77 21.74
CA PHE A 318 7.95 3.92 22.25
C PHE A 318 7.94 4.00 23.76
N LYS A 319 8.96 3.42 24.40
CA LYS A 319 9.28 3.64 25.83
C LYS A 319 10.75 4.02 25.92
N ASN A 320 11.07 5.15 26.56
CA ASN A 320 12.44 5.71 26.56
C ASN A 320 13.00 5.87 25.13
N GLY A 321 12.13 6.26 24.19
CA GLY A 321 12.50 6.47 22.79
C GLY A 321 12.90 5.21 22.01
N ARG A 322 12.60 4.00 22.53
CA ARG A 322 12.80 2.71 21.83
C ARG A 322 11.45 2.03 21.58
N PRO A 323 11.24 1.35 20.44
CA PRO A 323 10.01 0.61 20.19
C PRO A 323 9.77 -0.46 21.26
N LYS A 324 8.59 -0.42 21.89
CA LYS A 324 8.08 -1.39 22.87
C LYS A 324 7.03 -2.29 22.24
N GLU A 325 6.13 -1.70 21.44
CA GLU A 325 5.09 -2.41 20.70
C GLU A 325 4.89 -1.74 19.35
N LYS A 326 4.55 -2.51 18.32
CA LYS A 326 4.23 -2.01 16.99
C LYS A 326 3.25 -2.92 16.26
N GLY A 327 2.57 -2.38 15.27
CA GLY A 327 1.70 -3.18 14.42
C GLY A 327 1.18 -2.40 13.21
N ASN A 328 0.44 -3.11 12.36
CA ASN A 328 -0.11 -2.59 11.13
C ASN A 328 -1.63 -2.70 11.14
N PHE A 329 -2.28 -1.69 10.57
CA PHE A 329 -3.69 -1.78 10.20
C PHE A 329 -3.82 -2.50 8.86
N SER A 330 -4.98 -3.12 8.66
CA SER A 330 -5.34 -3.59 7.32
C SER A 330 -5.50 -2.39 6.38
N PRO A 331 -5.14 -2.53 5.10
CA PRO A 331 -5.50 -1.55 4.08
C PRO A 331 -7.01 -1.28 4.08
N VAL A 332 -7.41 -0.07 3.69
CA VAL A 332 -8.83 0.36 3.69
C VAL A 332 -9.63 -0.48 2.71
N GLN A 333 -9.03 -0.75 1.55
CA GLN A 333 -9.66 -1.46 0.46
C GLN A 333 -8.61 -2.22 -0.35
N SER A 334 -9.01 -3.32 -0.96
CA SER A 334 -8.28 -3.93 -2.05
C SER A 334 -9.03 -3.68 -3.35
N PHE A 335 -8.31 -3.27 -4.40
CA PHE A 335 -8.86 -3.20 -5.76
C PHE A 335 -8.54 -4.45 -6.57
N ALA A 336 -7.55 -5.23 -6.10
CA ALA A 336 -7.17 -6.51 -6.65
C ALA A 336 -7.97 -7.69 -6.07
N SER A 337 -8.76 -7.50 -5.02
CA SER A 337 -9.58 -8.55 -4.42
C SER A 337 -11.04 -8.16 -4.32
N TYR A 338 -11.92 -9.12 -4.54
CA TYR A 338 -13.36 -8.97 -4.32
C TYR A 338 -13.82 -10.05 -3.33
N ASP A 339 -14.55 -9.62 -2.30
CA ASP A 339 -15.08 -10.47 -1.24
C ASP A 339 -16.60 -10.58 -1.41
N PHE A 340 -17.05 -11.76 -1.80
CA PHE A 340 -18.47 -12.04 -2.08
C PHE A 340 -19.32 -12.08 -0.81
N LEU A 341 -18.70 -12.24 0.37
CA LEU A 341 -19.40 -12.34 1.65
C LEU A 341 -19.64 -10.97 2.31
N LYS A 342 -19.07 -9.88 1.78
CA LYS A 342 -19.38 -8.54 2.29
C LYS A 342 -20.87 -8.24 2.09
N ARG A 343 -21.52 -7.72 3.15
CA ARG A 343 -22.98 -7.48 3.22
C ARG A 343 -23.59 -6.73 2.03
N SER A 344 -22.82 -5.88 1.34
CA SER A 344 -23.24 -5.16 0.14
C SER A 344 -23.45 -6.05 -1.09
N HIS A 345 -22.83 -7.23 -1.14
CA HIS A 345 -22.80 -8.12 -2.31
C HIS A 345 -23.57 -9.43 -2.10
N TYR A 346 -23.86 -9.77 -0.83
CA TYR A 346 -24.55 -11.00 -0.46
C TYR A 346 -25.96 -11.15 -1.09
N ASN A 347 -26.66 -10.02 -1.28
CA ASN A 347 -28.00 -10.02 -1.87
C ASN A 347 -28.01 -10.33 -3.38
N GLU A 348 -26.87 -10.21 -4.08
CA GLU A 348 -26.75 -10.51 -5.51
C GLU A 348 -26.48 -12.00 -5.78
N ILE A 349 -26.06 -12.75 -4.75
CA ILE A 349 -25.69 -14.18 -4.84
C ILE A 349 -26.91 -15.07 -4.54
N GLN A 350 -27.89 -14.56 -3.81
CA GLN A 350 -29.12 -15.29 -3.51
C GLN A 350 -30.10 -15.14 -4.69
N PRO A 351 -30.63 -16.25 -5.26
CA PRO A 351 -31.78 -16.14 -6.13
C PRO A 351 -32.92 -15.47 -5.36
N THR A 352 -33.67 -14.59 -6.01
CA THR A 352 -34.92 -14.02 -5.49
C THR A 352 -35.96 -15.14 -5.31
N GLY A 353 -35.84 -15.90 -4.24
CA GLY A 353 -36.64 -17.11 -4.02
C GLY A 353 -36.17 -17.95 -2.83
N GLY A 354 -36.41 -17.46 -1.61
CA GLY A 354 -36.70 -18.26 -0.41
C GLY A 354 -35.60 -19.15 0.18
N LEU A 355 -34.87 -18.64 1.17
CA LEU A 355 -34.91 -19.09 2.58
C LEU A 355 -34.01 -18.16 3.41
N HIS A 356 -34.59 -17.41 4.36
CA HIS A 356 -33.81 -16.67 5.36
C HIS A 356 -33.11 -17.67 6.29
N ILE A 357 -31.84 -18.00 6.01
CA ILE A 357 -30.97 -18.67 6.99
C ILE A 357 -30.27 -17.58 7.78
N PHE A 358 -30.77 -17.33 8.99
CA PHE A 358 -30.06 -16.52 9.99
C PHE A 358 -28.80 -17.28 10.42
N LEU A 359 -27.64 -16.82 9.94
CA LEU A 359 -26.34 -17.09 10.56
C LEU A 359 -25.86 -15.80 11.24
N ALA A 360 -26.63 -15.34 12.22
CA ALA A 360 -26.08 -14.64 13.37
C ALA A 360 -25.91 -15.72 14.43
N ASP A 361 -24.67 -15.96 14.88
CA ASP A 361 -24.30 -16.64 16.15
C ASP A 361 -23.02 -17.50 16.10
N TRP A 362 -22.18 -17.38 15.05
CA TRP A 362 -20.86 -18.04 15.06
C TRP A 362 -19.75 -17.16 14.52
N ILE A 363 -19.31 -16.20 15.33
CA ILE A 363 -17.95 -15.64 15.32
C ILE A 363 -17.54 -15.43 16.79
N PRO A 364 -16.57 -16.17 17.34
CA PRO A 364 -15.83 -15.74 18.52
C PRO A 364 -14.87 -14.59 18.21
#